data_AF-A0A9X8WQL7-F1
#
_entry.id   AF-A0A9X8WQL7-F1
#
_cell.length_a   1.000
_cell.length_b   1.000
_cell.length_c   1.000
_cell.angle_alpha   90.00
_cell.angle_beta   90.00
_cell.angle_gamma   90.00
#
_symmetry.space_group_name_H-M   'P 1'
#
loop_
_entity.id
_entity.type
_entity.pdbx_description
1 polymer ?
#
loop_
_entity_poly.entity_id
_entity_poly.type
_entity_poly.pdbx_seq_one_letter_code
_entity_poly.pdbx_strand_id
1 'polypeptide(L)' 'MFFISYIYTKSPIKFDTPLQKEAYKILQKLDIDFECVDTDEAITMEDCVQINKKLNMKMVI' A
#
# COMPACT_ATOMS: atom_id res chain seq x y z
N MET A 1 -18.82 0.78 0.31
CA MET A 1 -18.02 1.93 -0.17
C MET A 1 -16.59 1.60 0.20
N PHE A 2 -15.74 1.34 -0.78
CA PHE A 2 -14.38 0.85 -0.58
C PHE A 2 -13.48 1.99 -0.12
N PHE A 3 -12.83 1.86 1.04
CA PHE A 3 -11.93 2.88 1.55
C PHE A 3 -10.54 2.77 0.91
N ILE A 4 -9.98 3.92 0.53
CA ILE A 4 -8.57 4.06 0.12
C ILE A 4 -8.03 5.35 0.74
N SER A 5 -6.94 5.23 1.51
CA SER A 5 -6.29 6.38 2.15
C SER A 5 -5.52 7.25 1.14
N TYR A 6 -4.88 8.31 1.63
CA TYR A 6 -3.95 9.09 0.81
C TYR A 6 -2.64 8.33 0.62
N ILE A 7 -1.98 8.54 -0.52
CA ILE A 7 -0.68 7.93 -0.78
C ILE A 7 0.33 8.47 0.22
N TYR A 8 1.12 7.56 0.79
CA TYR A 8 2.24 7.89 1.64
C TYR A 8 3.51 7.20 1.14
N THR A 9 4.64 7.89 1.35
CA THR A 9 5.99 7.44 0.95
C THR A 9 6.90 7.16 2.13
N LYS A 10 6.33 7.17 3.34
CA LYS A 10 7.05 6.93 4.60
C LYS A 10 6.44 5.74 5.32
N SER A 11 7.25 5.07 6.13
CA SER A 11 6.78 3.93 6.92
C SER A 11 5.62 4.35 7.82
N PRO A 12 4.55 3.54 7.91
CA PRO A 12 3.37 3.87 8.69
C PRO A 12 3.69 3.90 10.18
N ILE A 13 2.89 4.64 10.95
CA ILE A 13 3.06 4.77 12.42
C ILE A 13 2.60 3.48 13.12
N LYS A 14 1.63 2.77 12.53
CA LYS A 14 1.10 1.50 13.01
C LYS A 14 1.39 0.41 11.99
N PHE A 15 1.76 -0.76 12.48
CA PHE A 15 1.99 -1.95 11.68
C PHE A 15 1.01 -3.03 12.13
N ASP A 16 0.36 -3.66 11.18
CA ASP A 16 -0.62 -4.72 11.46
C ASP A 16 0.07 -6.04 11.78
N THR A 17 1.28 -6.24 11.24
CA THR A 17 2.06 -7.47 11.46
C THR A 17 3.54 -7.18 11.72
N PRO A 18 4.24 -8.07 12.46
CA PRO A 18 5.69 -7.99 12.60
C PRO A 18 6.43 -8.04 11.27
N LEU A 19 5.93 -8.82 10.29
CA LEU A 19 6.52 -8.94 8.97
C LEU A 19 6.48 -7.60 8.21
N GLN A 20 5.34 -6.91 8.24
CA GLN A 20 5.19 -5.59 7.61
C GLN A 20 6.20 -4.59 8.18
N LYS A 21 6.41 -4.59 9.50
CA LYS A 21 7.41 -3.74 10.16
C LYS A 21 8.82 -4.03 9.67
N GLU A 22 9.21 -5.30 9.56
CA GLU A 22 10.54 -5.66 9.06
C GLU A 22 10.71 -5.34 7.58
N ALA A 23 9.68 -5.51 6.76
CA ALA A 23 9.70 -5.12 5.34
C ALA A 23 9.99 -3.62 5.17
N TYR A 24 9.25 -2.75 5.87
CA TYR A 24 9.50 -1.29 5.81
C TYR A 24 10.88 -0.90 6.33
N LYS A 25 11.39 -1.57 7.38
CA LYS A 25 12.76 -1.34 7.85
C LYS A 25 13.81 -1.65 6.77
N ILE A 26 13.64 -2.75 6.04
CA ILE A 26 14.56 -3.13 4.96
C ILE A 26 14.49 -2.12 3.81
N LEU A 27 13.28 -1.73 3.39
CA LEU A 27 13.09 -0.72 2.35
C LEU A 27 13.79 0.60 2.71
N GLN A 28 13.62 1.08 3.95
CA GLN A 28 14.30 2.28 4.44
C GLN A 28 15.82 2.11 4.51
N LYS A 29 16.30 0.96 4.98
CA LYS A 29 17.74 0.67 5.09
C LYS A 29 18.43 0.66 3.72
N LEU A 30 17.72 0.23 2.69
CA LEU A 30 18.21 0.14 1.31
C LEU A 30 17.92 1.40 0.49
N ASP A 31 17.32 2.44 1.08
CA ASP A 31 16.92 3.68 0.40
C ASP A 31 16.05 3.43 -0.84
N ILE A 32 15.12 2.47 -0.73
CA ILE A 32 14.19 2.12 -1.80
C ILE A 32 12.96 3.01 -1.66
N ASP A 33 12.71 3.84 -2.68
CA ASP A 33 11.49 4.63 -2.79
C ASP A 33 10.26 3.73 -2.93
N PHE A 34 9.19 4.07 -2.22
CA PHE A 34 7.91 3.38 -2.29
C PHE A 34 6.73 4.33 -2.14
N GLU A 35 5.59 3.92 -2.68
CA GLU A 35 4.28 4.53 -2.47
C GLU A 35 3.32 3.47 -1.93
N CYS A 36 2.58 3.80 -0.89
CA CYS A 36 1.63 2.89 -0.26
C CYS A 36 0.31 3.61 0.06
N VAL A 37 -0.77 2.84 0.10
CA VAL A 37 -2.11 3.26 0.51
C VAL A 37 -2.67 2.20 1.44
N ASP A 38 -3.49 2.63 2.39
CA ASP A 38 -4.26 1.73 3.23
C ASP A 38 -5.63 1.55 2.58
N THR A 39 -6.13 0.33 2.58
CA THR A 39 -7.41 -0.01 1.97
C THR A 39 -8.21 -0.92 2.89
N ASP A 40 -9.53 -0.96 2.68
CA ASP A 40 -10.31 -2.09 3.17
C ASP A 40 -9.88 -3.39 2.45
N GLU A 41 -10.42 -4.53 2.88
CA GLU A 41 -10.23 -5.79 2.18
C GLU A 41 -10.77 -5.68 0.74
N ALA A 42 -9.87 -5.77 -0.25
CA ALA A 42 -10.22 -5.72 -1.66
C ALA A 42 -10.77 -7.09 -2.09
N ILE A 43 -12.09 -7.18 -2.25
CA ILE A 43 -12.78 -8.45 -2.55
C ILE A 43 -13.18 -8.51 -4.02
N THR A 44 -13.51 -7.37 -4.63
CA THR A 44 -14.02 -7.28 -6.00
C THR A 44 -12.99 -6.70 -6.96
N MET A 45 -13.16 -6.97 -8.27
CA MET A 45 -12.30 -6.36 -9.30
C MET A 45 -12.43 -4.84 -9.35
N GLU A 46 -13.59 -4.30 -8.97
CA GLU A 46 -13.80 -2.86 -8.90
C GLU A 46 -12.93 -2.21 -7.81
N ASP A 47 -12.68 -2.93 -6.71
CA ASP A 47 -11.77 -2.49 -5.64
C ASP A 47 -10.33 -2.41 -6.18
N CYS A 48 -9.88 -3.45 -6.90
CA CYS A 48 -8.57 -3.47 -7.54
C CYS A 48 -8.39 -2.32 -8.55
N VAL A 49 -9.41 -2.03 -9.35
CA VAL A 49 -9.39 -0.90 -10.31
C VAL A 49 -9.24 0.44 -9.59
N GLN A 50 -9.89 0.61 -8.43
CA GLN A 50 -9.77 1.84 -7.64
C GLN A 50 -8.39 2.01 -7.02
N ILE A 51 -7.79 0.93 -6.48
CA ILE A 51 -6.41 0.94 -5.98
C ILE A 51 -5.44 1.32 -7.11
N ASN A 52 -5.63 0.69 -8.27
CA ASN A 52 -4.76 0.90 -9.42
C ASN A 52 -4.79 2.35 -9.92
N LYS A 53 -6.00 2.95 -9.97
CA LYS A 53 -6.17 4.37 -10.27
C LYS A 53 -5.48 5.26 -9.24
N LYS A 54 -5.57 4.91 -7.95
CA LYS A 54 -4.98 5.73 -6.87
C LYS A 54 -3.46 5.75 -6.95
N LEU A 55 -2.83 4.58 -7.07
CA LEU A 55 -1.37 4.46 -7.16
C LEU A 55 -0.82 4.77 -8.56
N ASN A 56 -1.68 5.06 -9.54
CA ASN A 56 -1.31 5.24 -10.94
C ASN A 56 -0.42 4.09 -11.47
N MET A 57 -0.71 2.87 -11.02
CA MET A 57 0.03 1.67 -11.41
C MET A 57 -0.70 0.96 -12.56
N LYS A 58 -0.05 -0.07 -13.11
CA LYS A 58 -0.72 -1.09 -13.93
C LYS A 58 -0.59 -2.41 -13.21
N MET A 59 -1.49 -2.65 -12.26
CA MET A 59 -1.64 -3.95 -11.63
C MET A 59 -2.00 -4.96 -12.71
N VAL A 60 -1.22 -6.03 -12.81
CA VAL A 60 -1.58 -7.18 -13.64
C VAL A 60 -2.56 -8.00 -12.79
N ILE A 61 -3.83 -7.99 -13.21
CA ILE A 61 -4.96 -8.63 -12.54
C ILE A 61 -5.22 -10.00 -13.16
#